data_AF-A0A2S7CVH8-F1
#
_entry.id   AF-A0A2S7CVH8-F1
#
_cell.length_a   1.000
_cell.length_b   1.000
_cell.length_c   1.000
_cell.angle_alpha   90.00
_cell.angle_beta   90.00
_cell.angle_gamma   90.00
#
_symmetry.space_group_name_H-M   'P 1'
#
loop_
_entity.id
_entity.type
_entity.pdbx_description
1 polymer ?
#
loop_
_entity_poly.entity_id
_entity_poly.type
_entity_poly.pdbx_seq_one_letter_code
_entity_poly.pdbx_strand_id
1 'polypeptide(L)'
;MLLTGSACAAEQTPELKARPPGTAQAVGAVHTLRQIPEACARLEGVFTGNAAQPYTFSVVRSSPTCQPRARIVDYAKAAPSVASGWIFNDVIRVPSAACPSQQAVVRVWRKPVDAKPQLDGQGQSRIYLEDAKQQAAAGKIPQVPMFAVQQTMEGKACQ
;
A
#
# COMPACT_ATOMS: atom_id res chain seq x y z
N MET A 1 -10.25 -43.33 5.96
CA MET A 1 -9.54 -42.14 6.48
C MET A 1 -9.14 -41.27 5.30
N LEU A 2 -9.89 -40.20 5.02
CA LEU A 2 -9.52 -39.20 4.03
C LEU A 2 -8.87 -38.04 4.78
N LEU A 3 -7.57 -37.83 4.57
CA LEU A 3 -6.86 -36.65 5.06
C LEU A 3 -7.22 -35.47 4.17
N THR A 4 -8.01 -34.54 4.69
CA THR A 4 -8.23 -33.22 4.10
C THR A 4 -6.96 -32.37 4.31
N GLY A 5 -6.12 -32.31 3.28
CA GLY A 5 -5.01 -31.37 3.23
C GLY A 5 -5.54 -29.94 3.25
N SER A 6 -5.21 -29.18 4.29
CA SER A 6 -5.42 -27.74 4.33
C SER A 6 -4.54 -27.11 3.27
N ALA A 7 -5.15 -26.63 2.18
CA ALA A 7 -4.47 -25.77 1.23
C ALA A 7 -4.12 -24.46 1.93
N CYS A 8 -2.86 -24.31 2.37
CA CYS A 8 -2.30 -23.00 2.64
C CYS A 8 -2.39 -22.22 1.32
N ALA A 9 -3.26 -21.21 1.26
CA ALA A 9 -3.25 -20.24 0.18
C ALA A 9 -1.81 -19.72 0.04
N ALA A 10 -1.19 -19.96 -1.11
CA ALA A 10 0.18 -19.51 -1.36
C ALA A 10 0.25 -18.00 -1.12
N GLU A 11 0.91 -17.60 -0.03
CA GLU A 11 1.15 -16.20 0.26
C GLU A 11 1.92 -15.62 -0.91
N GLN A 12 1.28 -14.69 -1.63
CA GLN A 12 1.86 -14.07 -2.80
C GLN A 12 3.20 -13.44 -2.40
N THR A 13 4.24 -13.67 -3.19
CA THR A 13 5.56 -13.11 -2.90
C THR A 13 5.57 -11.62 -3.21
N PRO A 14 6.00 -10.74 -2.29
CA PRO A 14 6.12 -9.32 -2.56
C PRO A 14 7.22 -9.05 -3.60
N GLU A 15 7.01 -8.02 -4.43
CA GLU A 15 7.98 -7.53 -5.42
C GLU A 15 9.26 -7.01 -4.73
N LEU A 16 9.11 -6.30 -3.61
CA LEU A 16 10.23 -5.90 -2.80
C LEU A 16 10.74 -7.09 -1.99
N LYS A 17 12.07 -7.21 -1.91
CA LYS A 17 12.74 -8.24 -1.12
C LYS A 17 12.17 -8.26 0.30
N ALA A 18 12.00 -9.47 0.83
CA ALA A 18 11.52 -9.67 2.19
C ALA A 18 12.35 -8.83 3.17
N ARG A 19 11.66 -7.97 3.91
CA ARG A 19 12.26 -7.13 4.95
C ARG A 19 12.31 -7.94 6.25
N PRO A 20 13.36 -7.81 7.07
CA PRO A 20 13.28 -8.31 8.44
C PRO A 20 12.12 -7.60 9.18
N PRO A 21 11.50 -8.25 10.18
CA PRO A 21 10.58 -7.57 11.08
C PRO A 21 11.22 -6.30 11.65
N GLY A 22 10.42 -5.24 11.79
CA GLY A 22 10.88 -4.00 12.39
C GLY A 22 11.20 -4.17 13.88
N THR A 23 11.80 -3.15 14.48
CA THR A 23 11.97 -3.07 15.94
C THR A 23 10.60 -3.08 16.61
N ALA A 24 10.47 -3.84 17.70
CA ALA A 24 9.25 -3.88 18.49
C ALA A 24 8.86 -2.47 18.99
N GLN A 25 7.59 -2.12 18.87
CA GLN A 25 7.10 -0.78 19.19
C GLN A 25 6.27 -0.79 20.48
N ALA A 26 6.46 0.25 21.31
CA ALA A 26 5.70 0.44 22.52
C ALA A 26 4.25 0.87 22.23
N VAL A 27 3.36 0.65 23.21
CA VAL A 27 2.00 1.20 23.18
C VAL A 27 2.07 2.73 23.20
N GLY A 28 1.27 3.39 22.37
CA GLY A 28 1.24 4.84 22.21
C GLY A 28 2.37 5.42 21.34
N ALA A 29 3.39 4.64 20.98
CA ALA A 29 4.47 5.10 20.12
C ALA A 29 4.06 5.07 18.63
N VAL A 30 3.78 6.25 18.08
CA VAL A 30 3.55 6.42 16.63
C VAL A 30 4.84 6.12 15.89
N HIS A 31 4.78 5.20 14.93
CA HIS A 31 5.91 4.81 14.11
C HIS A 31 5.55 4.87 12.63
N THR A 32 6.56 5.20 11.81
CA THR A 32 6.41 5.19 10.35
C THR A 32 6.66 3.79 9.83
N LEU A 33 5.72 3.28 9.05
CA LEU A 33 5.82 1.98 8.38
C LEU A 33 6.55 2.12 7.04
N ARG A 34 6.10 3.07 6.22
CA ARG A 34 6.65 3.35 4.90
C ARG A 34 6.20 4.71 4.40
N GLN A 35 7.04 5.36 3.61
CA GLN A 35 6.64 6.50 2.79
C GLN A 35 6.37 6.04 1.36
N ILE A 36 5.35 6.63 0.74
CA ILE A 36 5.01 6.46 -0.68
C ILE A 36 5.10 7.87 -1.30
N PRO A 37 6.31 8.30 -1.74
CA PRO A 37 6.53 9.66 -2.23
C PRO A 37 5.64 10.01 -3.43
N GLU A 38 5.37 9.05 -4.31
CA GLU A 38 4.54 9.23 -5.50
C GLU A 38 3.09 9.55 -5.12
N ALA A 39 2.60 9.02 -4.01
CA ALA A 39 1.26 9.29 -3.49
C ALA A 39 1.23 10.41 -2.44
N CYS A 40 2.38 11.06 -2.17
CA CYS A 40 2.52 12.05 -1.10
C CYS A 40 2.01 11.55 0.25
N ALA A 41 2.20 10.25 0.53
CA ALA A 41 1.63 9.57 1.67
C ALA A 41 2.73 8.99 2.57
N ARG A 42 2.47 9.02 3.87
CA ARG A 42 3.23 8.32 4.89
C ARG A 42 2.29 7.40 5.63
N LEU A 43 2.64 6.12 5.66
CA LEU A 43 1.93 5.09 6.38
C LEU A 43 2.45 5.09 7.80
N GLU A 44 1.55 5.28 8.76
CA GLU A 44 1.86 5.30 10.18
C GLU A 44 1.02 4.26 10.89
N GLY A 45 1.51 3.82 12.04
CA GLY A 45 0.66 3.13 12.99
C GLY A 45 1.13 3.28 14.42
N VAL A 46 0.28 2.80 15.32
CA VAL A 46 0.50 2.87 16.76
C VAL A 46 -0.24 1.72 17.43
N PHE A 47 0.44 1.03 18.34
CA PHE A 47 -0.22 0.07 19.24
C PHE A 47 -1.00 0.84 20.30
N THR A 48 -2.26 0.47 20.51
CA THR A 48 -3.18 1.26 21.35
C THR A 48 -3.24 0.78 22.80
N GLY A 49 -2.87 -0.49 23.05
CA GLY A 49 -3.09 -1.15 24.34
C GLY A 49 -4.56 -1.59 24.57
N ASN A 50 -5.47 -1.30 23.64
CA ASN A 50 -6.86 -1.74 23.70
C ASN A 50 -7.03 -3.05 22.92
N ALA A 51 -7.41 -4.14 23.60
CA ALA A 51 -7.59 -5.45 22.97
C ALA A 51 -8.65 -5.47 21.83
N ALA A 52 -9.67 -4.62 21.89
CA ALA A 52 -10.70 -4.52 20.85
C ALA A 52 -10.20 -3.79 19.59
N GLN A 53 -9.19 -2.94 19.72
CA GLN A 53 -8.58 -2.21 18.60
C GLN A 53 -7.08 -2.08 18.86
N PRO A 54 -6.30 -3.16 18.81
CA PRO A 54 -4.93 -3.21 19.33
C PRO A 54 -3.94 -2.37 18.54
N TYR A 55 -4.32 -1.98 17.32
CA TYR A 55 -3.49 -1.18 16.43
C TYR A 55 -4.34 -0.16 15.68
N THR A 56 -3.85 1.07 15.62
CA THR A 56 -4.40 2.11 14.74
C THR A 56 -3.45 2.30 13.58
N PHE A 57 -3.97 2.18 12.36
CA PHE A 57 -3.24 2.42 11.12
C PHE A 57 -3.74 3.72 10.49
N SER A 58 -2.83 4.52 9.93
CA SER A 58 -3.17 5.81 9.33
C SER A 58 -2.35 6.08 8.07
N VAL A 59 -3.01 6.70 7.10
CA VAL A 59 -2.37 7.22 5.89
C VAL A 59 -2.39 8.73 5.99
N VAL A 60 -1.24 9.32 6.31
CA VAL A 60 -1.11 10.77 6.48
C VAL A 60 -0.38 11.38 5.30
N ARG A 61 -0.63 12.67 5.06
CA ARG A 61 0.08 13.40 4.01
C ARG A 61 1.54 13.61 4.43
N SER A 62 2.48 13.34 3.53
CA SER A 62 3.92 13.47 3.82
C SER A 62 4.36 14.94 3.95
N SER A 63 3.77 15.84 3.14
CA SER A 63 4.02 17.27 3.17
C SER A 63 2.84 18.05 2.56
N PRO A 64 2.51 19.26 3.06
CA PRO A 64 1.49 20.12 2.44
C PRO A 64 1.81 20.44 0.98
N THR A 65 3.08 20.66 0.63
CA THR A 65 3.53 21.07 -0.71
C THR A 65 3.67 19.92 -1.71
N CYS A 66 3.47 18.68 -1.29
CA CYS A 66 3.69 17.52 -2.15
C CYS A 66 2.58 17.37 -3.22
N GLN A 67 2.94 17.26 -4.48
CA GLN A 67 1.97 17.03 -5.56
C GLN A 67 1.88 15.53 -5.90
N PRO A 68 0.76 14.85 -5.59
CA PRO A 68 0.65 13.41 -5.78
C PRO A 68 0.57 13.06 -7.26
N ARG A 69 1.43 12.13 -7.68
CA ARG A 69 1.46 11.51 -9.01
C ARG A 69 0.85 10.11 -9.01
N ALA A 70 0.49 9.60 -7.84
CA ALA A 70 -0.22 8.35 -7.60
C ALA A 70 -1.32 8.56 -6.56
N ARG A 71 -2.29 7.63 -6.48
CA ARG A 71 -3.38 7.67 -5.50
C ARG A 71 -3.29 6.53 -4.51
N ILE A 72 -3.59 6.80 -3.24
CA ILE A 72 -3.94 5.73 -2.29
C ILE A 72 -5.44 5.48 -2.44
N VAL A 73 -5.83 4.23 -2.65
CA VAL A 73 -7.22 3.79 -2.74
C VAL A 73 -7.56 2.84 -1.59
N ASP A 74 -8.84 2.76 -1.25
CA ASP A 74 -9.34 1.84 -0.25
C ASP A 74 -9.12 0.39 -0.70
N TYR A 75 -8.55 -0.43 0.18
CA TYR A 75 -8.19 -1.81 -0.15
C TYR A 75 -9.42 -2.69 -0.41
N ALA A 76 -10.48 -2.56 0.40
CA ALA A 76 -11.68 -3.39 0.27
C ALA A 76 -12.43 -3.08 -1.04
N LYS A 77 -12.48 -1.81 -1.45
CA LYS A 77 -13.07 -1.39 -2.73
C LYS A 77 -12.19 -1.76 -3.93
N ALA A 78 -10.87 -1.66 -3.79
CA ALA A 78 -9.94 -1.98 -4.89
C ALA A 78 -9.78 -3.49 -5.12
N ALA A 79 -9.94 -4.29 -4.06
CA ALA A 79 -9.77 -5.75 -4.05
C ALA A 79 -8.55 -6.21 -4.88
N PRO A 80 -7.33 -5.75 -4.52
CA PRO A 80 -6.17 -5.89 -5.39
C PRO A 80 -5.79 -7.36 -5.60
N SER A 81 -5.57 -7.72 -6.86
CA SER A 81 -5.12 -9.06 -7.24
C SER A 81 -4.21 -9.00 -8.47
N VAL A 82 -3.33 -10.00 -8.60
CA VAL A 82 -2.46 -10.14 -9.78
C VAL A 82 -3.28 -10.21 -11.07
N ALA A 83 -4.41 -10.94 -11.04
CA ALA A 83 -5.31 -11.06 -12.18
C ALA A 83 -5.92 -9.73 -12.64
N SER A 84 -6.04 -8.74 -11.74
CA SER A 84 -6.57 -7.40 -12.04
C SER A 84 -5.45 -6.34 -12.26
N GLY A 85 -4.23 -6.81 -12.50
CA GLY A 85 -3.05 -5.99 -12.82
C GLY A 85 -2.39 -5.34 -11.61
N TRP A 86 -2.73 -5.76 -10.38
CA TRP A 86 -2.05 -5.30 -9.18
C TRP A 86 -0.81 -6.14 -8.90
N ILE A 87 0.22 -5.48 -8.38
CA ILE A 87 1.46 -6.09 -7.95
C ILE A 87 1.49 -6.05 -6.43
N PHE A 88 1.68 -7.21 -5.79
CA PHE A 88 1.94 -7.25 -4.37
C PHE A 88 3.33 -6.66 -4.13
N ASN A 89 3.38 -5.44 -3.61
CA ASN A 89 4.60 -4.66 -3.62
C ASN A 89 5.43 -4.94 -2.37
N ASP A 90 4.80 -5.03 -1.20
CA ASP A 90 5.52 -5.04 0.07
C ASP A 90 4.71 -5.65 1.21
N VAL A 91 5.43 -6.18 2.20
CA VAL A 91 4.89 -6.61 3.48
C VAL A 91 5.76 -6.05 4.61
N ILE A 92 5.14 -5.33 5.52
CA ILE A 92 5.81 -4.70 6.65
C ILE A 92 5.26 -5.35 7.91
N ARG A 93 6.15 -5.86 8.75
CA ARG A 93 5.81 -6.54 10.01
C ARG A 93 6.38 -5.74 11.18
N VAL A 94 5.52 -5.32 12.09
CA VAL A 94 5.90 -4.55 13.28
C VAL A 94 5.48 -5.33 14.53
N PRO A 95 6.44 -5.86 15.31
CA PRO A 95 6.13 -6.51 16.58
C PRO A 95 5.62 -5.53 17.64
N SER A 96 4.72 -6.00 18.50
CA SER A 96 4.34 -5.27 19.72
C SER A 96 5.36 -5.50 20.82
N ALA A 97 5.89 -4.44 21.42
CA ALA A 97 6.78 -4.56 22.59
C ALA A 97 6.01 -4.99 23.86
N ALA A 98 4.73 -4.66 23.95
CA ALA A 98 3.87 -5.09 25.06
C ALA A 98 3.40 -6.55 24.90
N CYS A 99 3.51 -7.12 23.70
CA CYS A 99 3.02 -8.46 23.40
C CYS A 99 3.82 -9.13 22.29
N PRO A 100 4.89 -9.85 22.62
CA PRO A 100 5.80 -10.44 21.64
C PRO A 100 5.15 -11.47 20.70
N SER A 101 4.02 -12.06 21.09
CA SER A 101 3.25 -13.00 20.27
C SER A 101 2.36 -12.31 19.22
N GLN A 102 2.33 -10.98 19.19
CA GLN A 102 1.45 -10.18 18.36
C GLN A 102 2.24 -9.18 17.51
N GLN A 103 1.85 -9.04 16.24
CA GLN A 103 2.44 -8.06 15.33
C GLN A 103 1.38 -7.44 14.42
N ALA A 104 1.58 -6.17 14.09
CA ALA A 104 0.85 -5.53 13.00
C ALA A 104 1.51 -5.88 11.67
N VAL A 105 0.71 -6.28 10.69
CA VAL A 105 1.17 -6.64 9.35
C VAL A 105 0.49 -5.74 8.35
N VAL A 106 1.29 -5.04 7.56
CA VAL A 106 0.82 -4.11 6.54
C VAL A 106 1.22 -4.61 5.17
N ARG A 107 0.21 -4.88 4.34
CA ARG A 107 0.35 -5.34 2.95
C ARG A 107 0.15 -4.16 2.02
N VAL A 108 1.12 -3.89 1.16
CA VAL A 108 1.08 -2.80 0.18
C VAL A 108 1.00 -3.39 -1.21
N TRP A 109 0.01 -2.95 -1.97
CA TRP A 109 -0.20 -3.29 -3.36
C TRP A 109 -0.02 -2.05 -4.21
N ARG A 110 0.54 -2.21 -5.41
CA ARG A 110 0.63 -1.14 -6.40
C ARG A 110 0.01 -1.58 -7.72
N LYS A 111 -0.73 -0.69 -8.36
CA LYS A 111 -1.20 -0.85 -9.73
C LYS A 111 -0.44 0.15 -10.61
N PRO A 112 0.53 -0.30 -11.41
CA PRO A 112 1.16 0.57 -12.38
C PRO A 112 0.15 0.96 -13.46
N VAL A 113 0.45 2.07 -14.14
CA VAL A 113 -0.22 2.44 -15.39
C VAL A 113 0.83 2.36 -16.48
N ASP A 114 0.46 1.83 -17.64
CA ASP A 114 1.34 1.80 -18.80
C ASP A 114 1.27 3.18 -19.47
N ALA A 115 2.01 4.14 -18.92
CA ALA A 115 2.11 5.48 -19.46
C ALA A 115 3.27 5.53 -20.47
N LYS A 116 3.06 4.97 -21.67
CA LYS A 116 3.96 5.22 -22.79
C LYS A 116 3.70 6.63 -23.31
N PRO A 117 4.69 7.55 -23.28
CA PRO A 117 4.54 8.85 -23.89
C PRO A 117 4.27 8.67 -25.38
N GLN A 118 3.20 9.27 -25.90
CA GLN A 118 2.93 9.24 -27.33
C GLN A 118 4.01 10.07 -28.03
N LEU A 119 4.81 9.39 -28.84
CA LEU A 119 5.84 10.02 -29.64
C LEU A 119 5.18 10.62 -30.89
N ASP A 120 5.57 11.83 -31.26
CA ASP A 120 5.16 12.47 -32.51
C ASP A 120 5.83 11.80 -33.72
N GLY A 121 5.50 12.26 -34.93
CA GLY A 121 6.07 11.73 -36.18
C GLY A 121 7.60 11.85 -36.30
N GLN A 122 8.26 12.52 -35.36
CA GLN A 122 9.72 12.66 -35.26
C GLN A 122 10.31 11.84 -34.10
N GLY A 123 9.50 11.04 -33.41
CA GLY A 123 9.94 10.23 -32.28
C GLY A 123 10.09 10.99 -30.96
N GLN A 124 9.57 12.23 -30.86
CA GLN A 124 9.63 13.04 -29.63
C GLN A 124 8.30 13.05 -28.89
N SER A 125 8.32 12.96 -27.56
CA SER A 125 7.10 13.13 -26.75
C SER A 125 6.77 14.62 -26.61
N ARG A 126 5.76 15.11 -27.35
CA ARG A 126 5.23 16.48 -27.19
C ARG A 126 3.81 16.42 -26.64
N ILE A 127 3.62 16.91 -25.41
CA ILE A 127 2.30 17.05 -24.78
C ILE A 127 1.96 18.55 -24.81
N TYR A 128 0.94 18.92 -25.57
CA TYR A 128 0.41 20.30 -25.56
C TYR A 128 -0.53 20.47 -24.37
N LEU A 129 -0.37 21.58 -23.65
CA LEU A 129 -1.15 21.87 -22.45
C LEU A 129 -2.63 22.05 -22.78
N GLU A 130 -2.95 22.59 -23.96
CA GLU A 130 -4.30 22.78 -24.49
C GLU A 130 -4.99 21.44 -24.77
N ASP A 131 -4.29 20.50 -25.42
CA ASP A 131 -4.81 19.14 -25.68
C ASP A 131 -5.04 18.38 -24.37
N ALA A 132 -4.12 18.49 -23.41
CA ALA A 132 -4.27 17.87 -22.10
C ALA A 132 -5.50 18.41 -21.35
N LYS A 133 -5.76 19.73 -21.44
CA LYS A 133 -6.95 20.37 -20.88
C LYS A 133 -8.23 19.89 -21.57
N GLN A 134 -8.24 19.77 -22.90
CA GLN A 134 -9.40 19.27 -23.65
C GLN A 134 -9.68 17.79 -23.35
N GLN A 135 -8.65 16.96 -23.21
CA GLN A 135 -8.78 15.55 -22.84
C GLN A 135 -9.34 15.40 -21.42
N ALA A 136 -8.86 16.20 -20.47
CA ALA A 136 -9.40 16.23 -19.12
C ALA A 136 -10.87 16.68 -19.09
N ALA A 137 -11.23 17.71 -19.88
CA ALA A 137 -12.61 18.18 -20.01
C ALA A 137 -13.53 17.13 -20.68
N ALA A 138 -12.99 16.31 -21.59
CA ALA A 138 -13.68 15.19 -22.22
C ALA A 138 -13.76 13.93 -21.34
N GLY A 139 -13.41 14.01 -20.06
CA GLY A 139 -13.43 12.88 -19.12
C GLY A 139 -12.33 11.84 -19.36
N LYS A 140 -11.41 12.09 -20.29
CA LYS A 140 -10.20 11.27 -20.50
C LYS A 140 -9.16 11.68 -19.46
N ILE A 141 -9.45 11.35 -18.19
CA ILE A 141 -8.53 11.58 -17.09
C ILE A 141 -7.34 10.62 -17.25
N PRO A 142 -6.10 11.11 -17.28
CA PRO A 142 -4.92 10.24 -17.30
C PRO A 142 -5.00 9.25 -16.14
N GLN A 143 -4.90 7.96 -16.44
CA GLN A 143 -4.79 6.95 -15.41
C GLN A 143 -3.49 7.22 -14.66
N VAL A 144 -3.58 7.37 -13.34
CA VAL A 144 -2.42 7.52 -12.46
C VAL A 144 -2.16 6.21 -11.73
N PRO A 145 -0.90 5.88 -11.40
CA PRO A 145 -0.60 4.73 -10.55
C PRO A 145 -1.43 4.75 -9.27
N MET A 146 -1.82 3.58 -8.80
CA MET A 146 -2.60 3.43 -7.57
C MET A 146 -1.86 2.56 -6.57
N PHE A 147 -2.11 2.80 -5.29
CA PHE A 147 -1.66 1.95 -4.19
C PHE A 147 -2.86 1.59 -3.34
N ALA A 148 -2.93 0.33 -2.92
CA ALA A 148 -3.91 -0.15 -1.96
C ALA A 148 -3.14 -0.73 -0.76
N VAL A 149 -3.56 -0.37 0.45
CA VAL A 149 -2.86 -0.77 1.67
C VAL A 149 -3.85 -1.39 2.63
N GLN A 150 -3.49 -2.53 3.19
CA GLN A 150 -4.25 -3.23 4.21
C GLN A 150 -3.39 -3.41 5.46
N GLN A 151 -3.96 -3.16 6.62
CA GLN A 151 -3.37 -3.55 7.90
C GLN A 151 -4.19 -4.68 8.52
N THR A 152 -3.50 -5.70 8.99
CA THR A 152 -4.06 -6.80 9.79
C THR A 152 -3.24 -7.01 11.05
N MET A 153 -3.87 -7.59 12.06
CA MET A 153 -3.19 -8.07 13.24
C MET A 153 -2.94 -9.56 13.09
N GLU A 154 -1.70 -9.99 13.28
CA GLU A 154 -1.32 -11.39 13.25
C GLU A 154 -0.75 -11.82 14.60
N GLY A 155 -0.87 -13.11 14.90
CA GLY A 155 -0.43 -13.71 16.14
C GLY A 155 -1.55 -13.85 17.18
N LYS A 156 -1.18 -14.26 18.39
CA LYS A 156 -2.14 -14.50 19.47
C LYS A 156 -2.40 -13.22 20.24
N ALA A 157 -3.67 -12.99 20.58
CA ALA A 157 -4.02 -11.93 21.51
C ALA A 157 -3.34 -12.17 22.86
N CYS A 158 -2.98 -11.07 23.51
CA CYS A 158 -2.29 -11.02 24.78
C CYS A 158 -3.34 -11.19 25.88
N GLN A 159 -3.06 -12.05 26.86
CA GLN A 159 -3.92 -12.28 28.03
C GLN A 159 -3.61 -11.27 29.13
#